data_AF-A0A959RY89-F1
#
_entry.id   AF-A0A959RY89-F1
#
_cell.length_a   1.000
_cell.length_b   1.000
_cell.length_c   1.000
_cell.angle_alpha   90.00
_cell.angle_beta   90.00
_cell.angle_gamma   90.00
#
_symmetry.space_group_name_H-M   'P 1'
#
loop_
_entity.id
_entity.type
_entity.pdbx_description
1 polymer ?
#
loop_
_entity_poly.entity_id
_entity_poly.type
_entity_poly.pdbx_seq_one_letter_code
_entity_poly.pdbx_strand_id
1 'polypeptide(L)'
;MTFNHYENTCTKLSKKLTVAYSTSFSWGIKAFAPEYRDPIYSIYGWVRVADEIVDTFHFTDKKYLLNKFKRDTYEAIENKVSTNPVIHAFQKVVRDYNIGNDLIDAFLDSMEMDL
;
A
#
# COMPACT_ATOMS: atom_id res chain seq x y z
N MET A 1 -1.52 -2.72 -24.72
CA MET A 1 -0.99 -2.77 -23.34
C MET A 1 -1.55 -4.01 -22.65
N THR A 2 -0.74 -4.74 -21.88
CA THR A 2 -1.16 -5.96 -21.18
C THR A 2 -1.40 -5.68 -19.69
N PHE A 3 -2.19 -6.53 -19.01
CA PHE A 3 -2.42 -6.42 -17.56
C PHE A 3 -1.11 -6.47 -16.75
N ASN A 4 -0.15 -7.30 -17.18
CA ASN A 4 1.19 -7.35 -16.60
C ASN A 4 1.95 -6.00 -16.71
N HIS A 5 1.71 -5.20 -17.76
CA HIS A 5 2.28 -3.86 -17.85
C HIS A 5 1.74 -2.94 -16.74
N TYR A 6 0.45 -3.07 -16.41
CA TYR A 6 -0.19 -2.30 -15.34
C TYR A 6 0.38 -2.70 -13.97
N GLU A 7 0.44 -4.00 -13.65
CA GLU A 7 0.99 -4.52 -12.38
C GLU A 7 2.45 -4.06 -12.15
N ASN A 8 3.29 -4.17 -13.20
CA ASN A 8 4.68 -3.71 -13.13
C ASN A 8 4.78 -2.20 -12.92
N THR A 9 3.86 -1.42 -13.50
CA THR A 9 3.82 0.03 -13.32
C THR A 9 3.41 0.39 -11.88
N CYS A 10 2.40 -0.29 -11.34
CA CYS A 10 1.94 -0.11 -9.97
C CYS A 10 3.05 -0.38 -8.95
N THR A 11 3.76 -1.50 -9.11
CA THR A 11 4.91 -1.87 -8.26
C THR A 11 6.01 -0.81 -8.30
N LYS A 12 6.35 -0.31 -9.49
CA LYS A 12 7.35 0.78 -9.66
C LYS A 12 6.91 2.08 -9.00
N LEU A 13 5.62 2.40 -9.01
CA LEU A 13 5.08 3.59 -8.34
C LEU A 13 5.20 3.45 -6.81
N SER A 14 4.85 2.30 -6.23
CA SER A 14 5.04 2.06 -4.79
C SER A 14 6.51 2.14 -4.36
N LYS A 15 7.42 1.63 -5.20
CA LYS A 15 8.86 1.79 -4.98
C LYS A 15 9.30 3.25 -5.02
N LYS A 16 8.85 4.04 -6.00
CA LYS A 16 9.16 5.47 -6.06
C LYS A 16 8.64 6.21 -4.83
N LEU A 17 7.42 5.90 -4.40
CA LEU A 17 6.83 6.45 -3.18
C LEU A 17 7.70 6.13 -1.97
N THR A 18 8.07 4.85 -1.78
CA THR A 18 8.92 4.42 -0.67
C THR A 18 10.27 5.15 -0.64
N VAL A 19 10.92 5.29 -1.80
CA VAL A 19 12.21 5.99 -1.92
C VAL A 19 12.08 7.48 -1.62
N ALA A 20 10.97 8.11 -2.01
CA ALA A 20 10.72 9.52 -1.73
C ALA A 20 10.47 9.79 -0.24
N TYR A 21 9.81 8.86 0.45
CA TYR A 21 9.46 9.02 1.87
C TYR A 21 10.53 8.54 2.84
N SER A 22 11.33 7.53 2.48
CA SER A 22 12.36 7.00 3.38
C SER A 22 13.56 6.41 2.63
N THR A 23 14.65 7.18 2.61
CA THR A 23 15.93 6.73 2.07
C THR A 23 16.53 5.61 2.91
N SER A 24 16.49 5.72 4.25
CA SER A 24 17.01 4.71 5.17
C SER A 24 16.27 3.38 5.04
N PHE A 25 14.94 3.39 5.02
CA PHE A 25 14.16 2.17 4.84
C PHE A 25 14.40 1.57 3.44
N SER A 26 14.46 2.41 2.40
CA SER A 26 14.79 1.96 1.05
C SER A 26 16.16 1.30 0.93
N TRP A 27 17.14 1.75 1.73
CA TRP A 27 18.43 1.08 1.87
C TRP A 27 18.30 -0.24 2.63
N GLY A 28 17.52 -0.28 3.71
CA GLY A 28 17.22 -1.51 4.46
C GLY A 28 16.61 -2.61 3.58
N ILE A 29 15.69 -2.26 2.69
CA ILE A 29 15.08 -3.22 1.74
C ILE A 29 16.13 -3.92 0.86
N LYS A 30 17.25 -3.26 0.53
CA LYS A 30 18.30 -3.87 -0.30
C LYS A 30 19.03 -5.03 0.39
N ALA A 31 18.92 -5.15 1.71
CA ALA A 31 19.47 -6.29 2.46
C ALA A 31 18.69 -7.59 2.22
N PHE A 32 17.42 -7.51 1.77
CA PHE A 32 16.61 -8.68 1.43
C PHE A 32 16.96 -9.23 0.05
N ALA A 33 16.64 -10.51 -0.17
CA ALA A 33 16.78 -11.16 -1.47
C ALA A 33 15.96 -10.42 -2.55
N PRO A 34 16.43 -10.33 -3.81
CA PRO A 34 15.82 -9.51 -4.85
C PRO A 34 14.30 -9.73 -5.03
N GLU A 35 13.83 -10.97 -4.89
CA GLU A 35 12.44 -11.38 -5.04
C GLU A 35 11.49 -10.78 -3.99
N TYR A 36 11.99 -10.42 -2.80
CA TYR A 36 11.16 -9.85 -1.73
C TYR A 36 11.11 -8.33 -1.73
N ARG A 37 12.02 -7.66 -2.47
CA ARG A 37 12.16 -6.20 -2.40
C ARG A 37 10.91 -5.47 -2.91
N ASP A 38 10.42 -5.86 -4.07
CA ASP A 38 9.25 -5.26 -4.71
C ASP A 38 7.94 -5.49 -3.92
N PRO A 39 7.70 -6.69 -3.35
CA PRO A 39 6.64 -6.90 -2.37
C PRO A 39 6.74 -5.94 -1.17
N ILE A 40 7.93 -5.80 -0.57
CA ILE A 40 8.12 -4.90 0.59
C ILE A 40 7.87 -3.44 0.20
N TYR A 41 8.34 -2.99 -0.96
CA TYR A 41 8.03 -1.64 -1.47
C TYR A 41 6.51 -1.43 -1.65
N SER A 42 5.78 -2.46 -2.07
CA SER A 42 4.33 -2.37 -2.28
C SER A 42 3.56 -2.30 -0.96
N ILE A 43 3.99 -3.05 0.06
CA ILE A 43 3.46 -2.96 1.44
C ILE A 43 3.72 -1.58 2.02
N TYR A 44 4.98 -1.11 1.98
CA TYR A 44 5.33 0.22 2.51
C TYR A 44 4.56 1.33 1.81
N GLY A 45 4.40 1.24 0.48
CA GLY A 45 3.64 2.22 -0.26
C GLY A 45 2.21 2.36 0.24
N TRP A 46 1.54 1.25 0.54
CA TRP A 46 0.18 1.26 1.08
C TRP A 46 0.12 1.82 2.51
N VAL A 47 1.04 1.40 3.38
CA VAL A 47 1.18 1.94 4.75
C VAL A 47 1.37 3.46 4.71
N ARG A 48 2.29 3.96 3.88
CA ARG A 48 2.58 5.39 3.81
C ARG A 48 1.38 6.22 3.34
N VAL A 49 0.56 5.70 2.43
CA VAL A 49 -0.66 6.44 2.02
C VAL A 49 -1.65 6.55 3.16
N ALA A 50 -1.82 5.51 3.98
CA ALA A 50 -2.67 5.57 5.16
C ALA A 50 -2.13 6.59 6.18
N ASP A 51 -0.82 6.57 6.45
CA ASP A 51 -0.18 7.57 7.31
C ASP A 51 -0.45 9.00 6.81
N GLU A 52 -0.30 9.29 5.51
CA GLU A 52 -0.56 10.64 4.99
C GLU A 52 -2.01 11.11 5.18
N ILE A 53 -2.97 10.19 5.13
CA ILE A 53 -4.37 10.50 5.41
C ILE A 53 -4.51 11.00 6.85
N VAL A 54 -3.87 10.33 7.80
CA VAL A 54 -3.93 10.65 9.23
C VAL A 54 -3.04 11.85 9.59
N ASP A 55 -1.81 11.91 9.08
CA ASP A 55 -0.80 12.87 9.49
C ASP A 55 -0.87 14.20 8.74
N THR A 56 -1.17 14.19 7.43
CA THR A 56 -0.87 15.33 6.55
C THR A 56 -2.13 16.06 6.06
N PHE A 57 -3.23 15.36 5.76
CA PHE A 57 -4.37 15.94 5.04
C PHE A 57 -5.33 16.76 5.93
N HIS A 58 -4.81 17.70 6.73
CA HIS A 58 -5.52 18.45 7.77
C HIS A 58 -6.75 19.24 7.30
N PHE A 59 -6.84 19.63 6.03
CA PHE A 59 -7.94 20.42 5.49
C PHE A 59 -8.98 19.57 4.71
N THR A 60 -8.99 18.26 4.96
CA THR A 60 -9.91 17.32 4.31
C THR A 60 -10.62 16.46 5.36
N ASP A 61 -11.72 15.83 4.98
CA ASP A 61 -12.39 14.84 5.85
C ASP A 61 -11.57 13.55 5.89
N LYS A 62 -10.63 13.48 6.85
CA LYS A 62 -9.72 12.34 7.04
C LYS A 62 -10.47 11.04 7.31
N LYS A 63 -11.57 11.10 8.08
CA LYS A 63 -12.40 9.93 8.38
C LYS A 63 -13.04 9.39 7.10
N TYR A 64 -13.56 10.25 6.24
CA TYR A 64 -14.04 9.84 4.93
C TYR A 64 -12.91 9.23 4.07
N LEU A 65 -11.74 9.86 4.01
CA LEU A 65 -10.61 9.36 3.21
C LEU A 65 -10.10 8.00 3.70
N LEU A 66 -9.95 7.80 5.01
CA LEU A 66 -9.50 6.54 5.58
C LEU A 66 -10.54 5.43 5.34
N ASN A 67 -11.83 5.72 5.55
CA ASN A 67 -12.90 4.77 5.25
C ASN A 67 -12.96 4.40 3.76
N LYS A 68 -12.75 5.39 2.88
CA LYS A 68 -12.65 5.13 1.44
C LYS A 68 -11.44 4.25 1.13
N PHE A 69 -10.28 4.55 1.71
CA PHE A 69 -9.05 3.77 1.51
C PHE A 69 -9.19 2.32 2.00
N LYS A 70 -9.81 2.09 3.16
CA LYS A 70 -10.15 0.77 3.71
C LYS A 70 -11.05 -0.01 2.74
N ARG A 71 -12.15 0.60 2.29
CA ARG A 71 -13.08 -0.03 1.34
C ARG A 71 -12.40 -0.36 0.01
N ASP A 72 -11.72 0.62 -0.60
CA ASP A 72 -11.02 0.43 -1.88
C ASP A 72 -9.95 -0.68 -1.76
N THR A 73 -9.30 -0.82 -0.60
CA THR A 73 -8.31 -1.89 -0.34
C THR A 73 -8.96 -3.27 -0.36
N TYR A 74 -10.08 -3.45 0.34
CA TYR A 74 -10.77 -4.74 0.37
C TYR A 74 -11.42 -5.09 -0.98
N GLU A 75 -12.04 -4.12 -1.65
CA GLU A 75 -12.56 -4.30 -3.01
C GLU A 75 -11.46 -4.72 -3.99
N ALA A 76 -10.25 -4.18 -3.82
CA ALA A 76 -9.11 -4.53 -4.67
C ALA A 76 -8.59 -5.94 -4.45
N ILE A 77 -8.58 -6.41 -3.20
CA ILE A 77 -8.19 -7.78 -2.83
C ILE A 77 -9.22 -8.78 -3.40
N GLU A 78 -10.50 -8.49 -3.24
CA GLU A 78 -11.59 -9.33 -3.74
C GLU A 78 -11.61 -9.40 -5.29
N ASN A 79 -11.61 -8.24 -5.94
CA ASN A 79 -11.71 -8.14 -7.41
C ASN A 79 -10.38 -8.36 -8.14
N LYS A 80 -9.26 -8.46 -7.40
CA LYS A 80 -7.90 -8.62 -7.93
C LYS A 80 -7.44 -7.47 -8.82
N VAL A 81 -8.10 -6.31 -8.70
CA VAL A 81 -7.82 -5.11 -9.49
C VAL A 81 -8.21 -3.86 -8.70
N SER A 82 -7.45 -2.77 -8.87
CA SER A 82 -7.81 -1.45 -8.38
C SER A 82 -7.37 -0.44 -9.42
N THR A 83 -8.05 0.69 -9.50
CA THR A 83 -7.61 1.84 -10.30
C THR A 83 -6.58 2.68 -9.56
N ASN A 84 -6.47 2.55 -8.23
CA ASN A 84 -5.41 3.15 -7.42
C ASN A 84 -4.15 2.28 -7.52
N PRO A 85 -3.04 2.77 -8.12
CA PRO A 85 -1.85 1.96 -8.33
C PRO A 85 -1.17 1.44 -7.05
N VAL A 86 -1.24 2.20 -5.95
CA VAL A 86 -0.63 1.78 -4.68
C VAL A 86 -1.43 0.64 -4.05
N ILE A 87 -2.76 0.79 -4.02
CA ILE A 87 -3.68 -0.27 -3.57
C ILE A 87 -3.55 -1.50 -4.47
N HIS A 88 -3.45 -1.31 -5.80
CA HIS A 88 -3.30 -2.43 -6.73
C HIS A 88 -1.99 -3.20 -6.53
N ALA A 89 -0.89 -2.50 -6.24
CA ALA A 89 0.38 -3.15 -5.90
C ALA A 89 0.27 -3.95 -4.59
N PHE A 90 -0.36 -3.37 -3.56
CA PHE A 90 -0.54 -4.03 -2.28
C PHE A 90 -1.44 -5.27 -2.35
N GLN A 91 -2.62 -5.18 -2.99
CA GLN A 91 -3.52 -6.33 -3.11
C GLN A 91 -2.84 -7.53 -3.79
N LYS A 92 -1.96 -7.25 -4.76
CA LYS A 92 -1.23 -8.31 -5.46
C LYS A 92 -0.32 -9.06 -4.49
N VAL A 93 0.39 -8.33 -3.62
CA VAL A 93 1.23 -8.91 -2.57
C VAL A 93 0.40 -9.67 -1.55
N VAL A 94 -0.73 -9.13 -1.10
CA VAL A 94 -1.64 -9.82 -0.18
C VAL A 94 -2.03 -11.19 -0.73
N ARG A 95 -2.36 -11.27 -2.02
CA ARG A 95 -2.72 -12.52 -2.67
C ARG A 95 -1.55 -13.46 -2.89
N ASP A 96 -0.42 -12.95 -3.38
CA ASP A 96 0.76 -13.77 -3.70
C ASP A 96 1.38 -14.40 -2.44
N TYR A 97 1.28 -13.71 -1.30
CA TYR A 97 1.85 -14.13 -0.01
C TYR A 97 0.80 -14.59 1.01
N ASN A 98 -0.48 -14.60 0.63
CA ASN A 98 -1.60 -14.98 1.49
C ASN A 98 -1.58 -14.24 2.86
N ILE A 99 -1.40 -12.92 2.81
CA ILE A 99 -1.43 -12.05 3.99
C ILE A 99 -2.85 -12.06 4.57
N GLY A 100 -2.97 -12.36 5.86
CA GLY A 100 -4.26 -12.45 6.55
C GLY A 100 -4.91 -11.08 6.74
N ASN A 101 -6.25 -11.04 6.64
CA ASN A 101 -7.03 -9.82 6.86
C ASN A 101 -6.84 -9.26 8.28
N ASP A 102 -6.53 -10.12 9.27
CA ASP A 102 -6.26 -9.72 10.65
C ASP A 102 -5.12 -8.70 10.76
N LEU A 103 -4.08 -8.84 9.93
CA LEU A 103 -2.97 -7.88 9.88
C LEU A 103 -3.37 -6.56 9.23
N ILE A 104 -4.22 -6.62 8.22
CA ILE A 104 -4.71 -5.45 7.48
C ILE A 104 -5.67 -4.65 8.37
N ASP A 105 -6.60 -5.34 9.04
CA ASP A 105 -7.54 -4.77 10.00
C ASP A 105 -6.79 -4.14 11.17
N ALA A 106 -5.84 -4.86 11.80
CA ALA A 106 -5.07 -4.31 12.91
C ALA A 106 -4.33 -3.02 12.54
N PHE A 107 -3.77 -2.93 11.33
CA PHE A 107 -3.13 -1.70 10.86
C PHE A 107 -4.16 -0.57 10.63
N LEU A 108 -5.24 -0.84 9.91
CA LEU A 108 -6.25 0.19 9.60
C LEU A 108 -6.98 0.68 10.84
N ASP A 109 -7.22 -0.20 11.81
CA ASP A 109 -7.82 0.16 13.10
C ASP A 109 -6.85 1.03 13.92
N SER A 110 -5.54 0.79 13.83
CA SER A 110 -4.53 1.72 14.39
C SER A 110 -4.62 3.10 13.76
N MET A 111 -4.76 3.18 12.44
CA MET A 111 -4.91 4.47 11.74
C MET A 111 -6.21 5.18 12.14
N GLU A 112 -7.30 4.42 12.39
CA GLU A 112 -8.57 5.01 12.85
C GLU A 112 -8.48 5.53 14.29
N MET A 113 -7.66 4.91 15.15
CA MET A 113 -7.42 5.42 16.51
C MET A 113 -6.62 6.73 16.53
N ASP A 114 -5.77 6.96 15.51
CA ASP A 114 -4.94 8.17 15.39
C ASP A 114 -5.67 9.35 14.71
N LEU A 115 -6.89 9.14 14.18
CA LEU A 115 -7.74 10.20 13.59
C LEU A 115 -8.31 11.17 14.64
#